data_AF-A0A6J7D9K6-F1
#
_entry.id   AF-A0A6J7D9K6-F1
#
_cell.length_a   1.000
_cell.length_b   1.000
_cell.length_c   1.000
_cell.angle_alpha   90.00
_cell.angle_beta   90.00
_cell.angle_gamma   90.00
#
_symmetry.space_group_name_H-M   'P 1'
#
loop_
_entity.id
_entity.type
_entity.pdbx_description
1 polymer ?
#
loop_
_entity_poly.entity_id
_entity_poly.type
_entity_poly.pdbx_seq_one_letter_code
_entity_poly.pdbx_strand_id
1 'polypeptide(L)'
;MGKRSRGRSGAPTQPPRLPSSGRPASSGSALQPPELDAAVNDGAPPPPWAPLPLTEIAVGVGLLMAVGGFLTGGRTGTAILIVGLLLGSVAGFEQALREHRAGFRSHAAVLAGLPAAVLVGLLALVGAPGVVIPPAAVGLLIACYLPLRSDFSRRQADRDL
;
A
#
# COMPACT_ATOMS: atom_id res chain seq x y z
N MET A 1 38.78 37.16 32.30
CA MET A 1 39.41 38.34 31.66
C MET A 1 40.54 37.84 30.76
N GLY A 2 40.60 38.25 29.47
CA GLY A 2 41.60 37.81 28.48
C GLY A 2 40.97 37.00 27.33
N LYS A 3 40.39 37.53 26.24
CA LYS A 3 40.82 38.48 25.19
C LYS A 3 41.99 37.97 24.32
N ARG A 4 41.71 37.96 23.00
CA ARG A 4 42.61 37.95 21.80
C ARG A 4 42.99 36.54 21.30
N SER A 5 43.09 36.25 19.99
CA SER A 5 42.99 37.06 18.77
C SER A 5 43.20 36.16 17.54
N ARG A 6 42.39 36.37 16.48
CA ARG A 6 42.69 36.41 15.01
C ARG A 6 43.56 35.28 14.38
N GLY A 7 43.26 34.74 13.20
CA GLY A 7 42.26 35.12 12.21
C GLY A 7 42.44 34.38 10.87
N ARG A 8 41.43 34.56 10.00
CA ARG A 8 41.43 34.70 8.53
C ARG A 8 42.37 33.79 7.71
N SER A 9 41.78 32.96 6.84
CA SER A 9 41.79 33.15 5.37
C SER A 9 41.39 31.87 4.65
N GLY A 10 40.64 32.00 3.55
CA GLY A 10 40.45 30.92 2.58
C GLY A 10 39.07 30.86 1.93
N ALA A 11 38.67 31.92 1.22
CA ALA A 11 37.58 31.83 0.25
C ALA A 11 38.09 31.13 -1.03
N PRO A 12 37.39 30.12 -1.58
CA PRO A 12 37.65 29.67 -2.93
C PRO A 12 36.88 30.51 -3.94
N THR A 13 37.65 31.19 -4.78
CA THR A 13 37.26 31.87 -6.03
C THR A 13 36.46 30.92 -6.92
N GLN A 14 35.21 31.27 -7.24
CA GLN A 14 34.37 30.55 -8.18
C GLN A 14 34.74 30.98 -9.62
N PRO A 15 35.03 30.04 -10.56
CA PRO A 15 35.37 30.39 -11.93
C PRO A 15 34.14 30.80 -12.77
N PRO A 16 34.35 31.48 -13.93
CA PRO A 16 33.28 32.02 -14.77
C PRO A 16 32.44 30.91 -15.42
N ARG A 17 31.10 31.05 -15.38
CA ARG A 17 30.18 30.18 -16.13
C ARG A 17 30.18 30.57 -17.62
N LEU A 18 30.48 29.61 -18.49
CA LEU A 18 30.27 29.70 -19.93
C LEU A 18 28.78 29.43 -20.26
N PRO A 19 28.21 30.09 -21.27
CA PRO A 19 26.88 29.75 -21.78
C PRO A 19 26.92 28.40 -22.52
N SER A 20 26.08 27.46 -22.09
CA SER A 20 25.86 26.18 -22.75
C SER A 20 24.97 26.36 -23.99
N SER A 21 25.58 26.48 -25.16
CA SER A 21 24.90 26.40 -26.45
C SER A 21 25.19 25.06 -27.13
N GLY A 22 24.14 24.27 -27.35
CA GLY A 22 24.15 23.16 -28.30
C GLY A 22 23.74 21.80 -27.72
N ARG A 23 22.43 21.52 -27.69
CA ARG A 23 21.94 20.13 -27.81
C ARG A 23 20.99 20.06 -29.01
N PRO A 24 21.22 19.16 -29.98
CA PRO A 24 20.48 19.12 -31.23
C PRO A 24 19.04 18.63 -31.03
N ALA A 25 18.13 19.21 -31.80
CA ALA A 25 16.81 18.67 -32.07
C ALA A 25 16.91 17.56 -33.11
N SER A 26 16.40 16.36 -32.79
CA SER A 26 15.81 15.38 -33.72
C SER A 26 15.32 14.20 -32.90
N SER A 27 14.00 14.02 -32.77
CA SER A 27 13.14 13.26 -33.69
C SER A 27 13.20 11.77 -33.41
N GLY A 28 12.14 11.28 -32.77
CA GLY A 28 11.96 9.87 -32.47
C GLY A 28 10.68 9.66 -31.66
N SER A 29 9.54 10.08 -32.22
CA SER A 29 8.20 9.68 -31.79
C SER A 29 8.04 8.17 -32.04
N ALA A 30 8.68 7.35 -31.23
CA ALA A 30 8.18 6.01 -30.96
C ALA A 30 7.15 6.18 -29.85
N LEU A 31 5.94 5.69 -30.09
CA LEU A 31 4.87 5.57 -29.10
C LEU A 31 5.43 4.87 -27.84
N GLN A 32 5.90 5.66 -26.89
CA GLN A 32 6.17 5.18 -25.54
C GLN A 32 4.80 4.85 -24.93
N PRO A 33 4.55 3.59 -24.53
CA PRO A 33 3.40 3.25 -23.69
C PRO A 33 3.41 4.17 -22.47
N PRO A 34 2.25 4.49 -21.87
CA PRO A 34 2.16 5.52 -20.85
C PRO A 34 3.10 5.21 -19.69
N GLU A 35 4.20 5.98 -19.58
CA GLU A 35 5.11 6.05 -18.44
C GLU A 35 4.43 6.56 -17.14
N LEU A 36 3.11 6.75 -17.17
CA LEU A 36 2.31 7.12 -16.01
C LEU A 36 2.27 6.01 -14.94
N ASP A 37 2.40 4.74 -15.33
CA ASP A 37 2.34 3.61 -14.39
C ASP A 37 3.69 3.32 -13.71
N ALA A 38 4.80 3.70 -14.35
CA ALA A 38 6.15 3.47 -13.83
C ALA A 38 6.49 4.46 -12.70
N ALA A 39 6.15 5.74 -12.86
CA ALA A 39 6.52 6.80 -11.92
C ALA A 39 5.76 6.77 -10.58
N VAL A 40 4.67 6.00 -10.46
CA VAL A 40 3.95 5.77 -9.19
C VAL A 40 4.44 4.49 -8.48
N ASN A 41 5.09 3.58 -9.22
CA ASN A 41 5.56 2.27 -8.76
C ASN A 41 7.09 2.14 -8.88
N ASP A 42 7.86 3.12 -8.38
CA ASP A 42 9.34 3.16 -8.42
C ASP A 42 10.05 2.06 -7.57
N GLY A 43 9.45 0.87 -7.48
CA GLY A 43 10.10 -0.35 -6.99
C GLY A 43 9.16 -1.49 -6.61
N ALA A 44 7.85 -1.28 -6.52
CA ALA A 44 6.90 -2.36 -6.18
C ALA A 44 6.96 -3.48 -7.24
N PRO A 45 7.08 -4.76 -6.85
CA PRO A 45 7.19 -5.84 -7.81
C PRO A 45 5.90 -5.96 -8.63
N PRO A 46 6.02 -6.15 -9.96
CA PRO A 46 4.86 -6.24 -10.82
C PRO A 46 3.99 -7.45 -10.42
N PRO A 47 2.65 -7.34 -10.51
CA PRO A 47 1.76 -8.47 -10.26
C PRO A 47 2.04 -9.63 -11.22
N PRO A 48 1.76 -10.88 -10.81
CA PRO A 48 1.99 -12.05 -11.65
C PRO A 48 1.10 -12.11 -12.90
N TRP A 49 0.04 -11.28 -12.96
CA TRP A 49 -0.86 -11.14 -14.11
C TRP A 49 -0.64 -9.85 -14.90
N ALA A 50 0.47 -9.12 -14.67
CA ALA A 50 0.82 -7.95 -15.47
C ALA A 50 0.84 -8.33 -16.97
N PRO A 51 0.30 -7.47 -17.86
CA PRO A 51 -0.08 -6.07 -17.66
C PRO A 51 -1.55 -5.81 -17.28
N LEU A 52 -2.35 -6.85 -17.02
CA LEU A 52 -3.79 -6.66 -16.75
C LEU A 52 -4.01 -6.08 -15.34
N PRO A 53 -4.80 -5.00 -15.14
CA PRO A 53 -5.06 -4.44 -13.82
C PRO A 53 -6.15 -5.24 -13.07
N LEU A 54 -5.88 -6.53 -12.82
CA LEU A 54 -6.87 -7.47 -12.28
C LEU A 54 -7.35 -7.08 -10.88
N THR A 55 -6.45 -6.53 -10.06
CA THR A 55 -6.78 -6.05 -8.70
C THR A 55 -7.69 -4.84 -8.76
N GLU A 56 -7.39 -3.87 -9.60
CA GLU A 56 -8.17 -2.65 -9.77
C GLU A 56 -9.57 -2.97 -10.29
N ILE A 57 -9.67 -3.90 -11.25
CA ILE A 57 -10.94 -4.40 -11.75
C ILE A 57 -11.70 -5.12 -10.62
N ALA A 58 -11.06 -5.99 -9.85
CA ALA A 58 -11.72 -6.70 -8.75
C ALA A 58 -12.21 -5.76 -7.64
N VAL A 59 -11.41 -4.76 -7.26
CA VAL A 59 -11.82 -3.71 -6.31
C VAL A 59 -12.97 -2.90 -6.88
N GLY A 60 -12.89 -2.49 -8.15
CA GLY A 60 -13.95 -1.73 -8.82
C GLY A 60 -15.28 -2.50 -8.87
N VAL A 61 -15.25 -3.77 -9.28
CA VAL A 61 -16.42 -4.66 -9.31
C VAL A 61 -16.96 -4.88 -7.88
N GLY A 62 -16.08 -5.15 -6.91
CA GLY A 62 -16.47 -5.31 -5.51
C GLY A 62 -17.17 -4.08 -4.95
N LEU A 63 -16.67 -2.88 -5.26
CA LEU A 63 -17.28 -1.61 -4.86
C LEU A 63 -18.65 -1.39 -5.52
N LEU A 64 -18.77 -1.66 -6.83
CA LEU A 64 -20.04 -1.56 -7.54
C LEU A 64 -21.08 -2.52 -6.96
N MET A 65 -20.68 -3.75 -6.62
CA MET A 65 -21.57 -4.69 -5.94
C MET A 65 -21.94 -4.21 -4.54
N ALA A 66 -21.01 -3.68 -3.75
CA ALA A 66 -21.31 -3.15 -2.42
C ALA A 66 -22.33 -2.00 -2.50
N VAL A 67 -22.13 -1.04 -3.41
CA VAL A 67 -23.07 0.06 -3.65
C VAL A 67 -24.41 -0.45 -4.17
N GLY A 68 -24.40 -1.32 -5.18
CA GLY A 68 -25.61 -1.92 -5.74
C GLY A 68 -26.42 -2.72 -4.71
N GLY A 69 -25.74 -3.51 -3.89
CA GLY A 69 -26.36 -4.27 -2.79
C GLY A 69 -26.96 -3.37 -1.72
N PHE A 70 -26.25 -2.29 -1.36
CA PHE A 70 -26.75 -1.28 -0.42
C PHE A 70 -28.02 -0.59 -0.95
N LEU A 71 -28.02 -0.18 -2.22
CA LEU A 71 -29.16 0.49 -2.85
C LEU A 71 -30.35 -0.45 -3.09
N THR A 72 -30.10 -1.73 -3.36
CA THR A 72 -31.16 -2.74 -3.58
C THR A 72 -31.91 -3.06 -2.29
N GLY A 73 -31.20 -3.13 -1.15
CA GLY A 73 -31.79 -3.49 0.13
C GLY A 73 -32.38 -4.91 0.18
N GLY A 74 -33.01 -5.25 1.30
CA GLY A 74 -33.60 -6.58 1.53
C GLY A 74 -32.58 -7.72 1.48
N ARG A 75 -33.06 -8.97 1.40
CA ARG A 75 -32.20 -10.16 1.48
C ARG A 75 -31.26 -10.29 0.28
N THR A 76 -31.73 -9.93 -0.92
CA THR A 76 -30.93 -9.93 -2.15
C THR A 76 -29.84 -8.86 -2.10
N GLY A 77 -30.17 -7.64 -1.67
CA GLY A 77 -29.19 -6.56 -1.52
C GLY A 77 -28.12 -6.90 -0.49
N THR A 78 -28.49 -7.49 0.65
CA THR A 78 -27.53 -7.98 1.65
C THR A 78 -26.58 -9.03 1.05
N ALA A 79 -27.08 -9.99 0.26
CA ALA A 79 -26.23 -10.99 -0.37
C ALA A 79 -25.23 -10.36 -1.35
N ILE A 80 -25.69 -9.44 -2.21
CA ILE A 80 -24.83 -8.72 -3.17
C ILE A 80 -23.77 -7.90 -2.43
N LEU A 81 -24.17 -7.23 -1.35
CA LEU A 81 -23.29 -6.42 -0.51
C LEU A 81 -22.19 -7.28 0.13
N ILE A 82 -22.54 -8.43 0.69
CA ILE A 82 -21.57 -9.37 1.27
C ILE A 82 -20.58 -9.84 0.20
N VAL A 83 -21.06 -10.25 -0.97
CA VAL A 83 -20.19 -10.69 -2.07
C VAL A 83 -19.25 -9.57 -2.52
N GLY A 84 -19.76 -8.35 -2.65
CA GLY A 84 -18.96 -7.17 -3.00
C GLY A 84 -17.86 -6.87 -1.98
N LEU A 85 -18.19 -6.91 -0.68
CA LEU A 85 -17.21 -6.73 0.39
C LEU A 85 -16.14 -7.83 0.38
N LEU A 86 -16.54 -9.09 0.20
CA LEU A 86 -15.60 -10.21 0.14
C LEU A 86 -14.64 -10.07 -1.05
N LEU A 87 -15.18 -9.75 -2.23
CA LEU A 87 -14.37 -9.57 -3.44
C LEU A 87 -13.37 -8.41 -3.29
N GLY A 88 -13.83 -7.25 -2.82
CA GLY A 88 -12.96 -6.10 -2.58
C GLY A 88 -11.90 -6.37 -1.51
N SER A 89 -12.26 -7.10 -0.45
CA SER A 89 -11.33 -7.48 0.62
C SER A 89 -10.23 -8.42 0.13
N VAL A 90 -10.56 -9.39 -0.73
CA VAL A 90 -9.57 -10.31 -1.33
C VAL A 90 -8.61 -9.55 -2.24
N ALA A 91 -9.12 -8.67 -3.09
CA ALA A 91 -8.30 -7.87 -4.00
C ALA A 91 -7.35 -6.94 -3.23
N GLY A 92 -7.84 -6.24 -2.20
CA GLY A 92 -7.01 -5.38 -1.35
C GLY A 92 -6.00 -6.16 -0.50
N PHE A 93 -6.36 -7.35 -0.02
CA PHE A 93 -5.46 -8.21 0.76
C PHE A 93 -4.29 -8.72 -0.08
N GLU A 94 -4.56 -9.14 -1.31
CA GLU A 94 -3.55 -9.62 -2.23
C GLU A 94 -2.50 -8.53 -2.53
N GLN A 95 -2.95 -7.30 -2.81
CA GLN A 95 -2.08 -6.14 -3.03
C GLN A 95 -1.23 -5.83 -1.79
N ALA A 96 -1.88 -5.75 -0.62
CA ALA A 96 -1.20 -5.52 0.66
C ALA A 96 -0.16 -6.61 0.95
N LEU A 97 -0.44 -7.86 0.61
CA LEU A 97 0.46 -8.99 0.81
C LEU A 97 1.67 -8.91 -0.12
N ARG A 98 1.49 -8.52 -1.38
CA ARG A 98 2.59 -8.31 -2.33
C ARG A 98 3.48 -7.15 -1.90
N GLU A 99 2.91 -6.02 -1.56
CA GLU A 99 3.66 -4.82 -1.15
C GLU A 99 4.39 -5.04 0.19
N HIS A 100 3.77 -5.77 1.13
CA HIS A 100 4.40 -6.13 2.39
C HIS A 100 5.55 -7.12 2.21
N ARG A 101 5.36 -8.17 1.38
CA ARG A 101 6.42 -9.15 1.10
C ARG A 101 7.61 -8.53 0.35
N ALA A 102 7.35 -7.50 -0.44
CA ALA A 102 8.36 -6.75 -1.15
C ALA A 102 9.09 -5.71 -0.28
N GLY A 103 8.63 -5.46 0.95
CA GLY A 103 9.28 -4.56 1.90
C GLY A 103 9.08 -3.07 1.62
N PHE A 104 8.17 -2.68 0.72
CA PHE A 104 7.97 -1.29 0.31
C PHE A 104 7.12 -0.48 1.31
N ARG A 105 6.14 -1.10 1.97
CA ARG A 105 5.26 -0.46 2.97
C ARG A 105 4.78 -1.43 4.04
N SER A 106 4.57 -0.93 5.26
CA SER A 106 4.05 -1.69 6.39
C SER A 106 2.52 -1.84 6.32
N HIS A 107 2.03 -2.79 5.51
CA HIS A 107 0.59 -3.14 5.47
C HIS A 107 0.14 -4.11 6.58
N ALA A 108 0.90 -4.22 7.68
CA ALA A 108 0.61 -5.16 8.77
C ALA A 108 -0.80 -5.00 9.37
N ALA A 109 -1.29 -3.76 9.48
CA ALA A 109 -2.64 -3.49 9.99
C ALA A 109 -3.73 -3.99 9.03
N VAL A 110 -3.56 -3.79 7.72
CA VAL A 110 -4.50 -4.24 6.69
C VAL A 110 -4.52 -5.78 6.64
N LEU A 111 -3.35 -6.39 6.66
CA LEU A 111 -3.20 -7.85 6.66
C LEU A 111 -3.78 -8.51 7.91
N ALA A 112 -3.63 -7.88 9.08
CA ALA A 112 -4.23 -8.37 10.33
C ALA A 112 -5.75 -8.10 10.41
N GLY A 113 -6.24 -7.06 9.73
CA GLY A 113 -7.66 -6.69 9.72
C GLY A 113 -8.56 -7.73 9.07
N LEU A 114 -8.10 -8.39 8.00
CA LEU A 114 -8.89 -9.40 7.29
C LEU A 114 -9.29 -10.60 8.18
N PRO A 115 -8.36 -11.33 8.83
CA PRO A 115 -8.73 -12.44 9.71
C PRO A 115 -9.57 -11.99 10.90
N ALA A 116 -9.34 -10.78 11.44
CA ALA A 116 -10.17 -10.20 12.50
C ALA A 116 -11.63 -9.98 12.02
N ALA A 117 -11.82 -9.45 10.80
CA ALA A 117 -13.15 -9.26 10.22
C ALA A 117 -13.87 -10.60 9.97
N VAL A 118 -13.15 -11.62 9.48
CA VAL A 118 -13.68 -12.98 9.30
C VAL A 118 -14.15 -13.57 10.64
N LEU A 119 -13.34 -13.42 11.70
CA LEU A 119 -13.72 -13.90 13.03
C LEU A 119 -14.99 -13.21 13.54
N VAL A 120 -15.10 -11.89 13.39
CA VAL A 120 -16.31 -11.13 13.77
C VAL A 120 -17.54 -11.68 13.05
N GLY A 121 -17.44 -11.90 11.73
CA GLY A 121 -18.53 -12.47 10.94
C GLY A 121 -18.95 -13.86 11.42
N LEU A 122 -17.98 -14.73 11.68
CA LEU A 122 -18.26 -16.09 12.20
C LEU A 122 -18.91 -16.07 13.58
N LEU A 123 -18.41 -15.24 14.51
CA LEU A 123 -18.98 -15.12 15.85
C LEU A 123 -20.42 -14.58 15.79
N ALA A 124 -20.68 -13.59 14.93
CA ALA A 124 -22.03 -13.09 14.72
C ALA A 124 -22.98 -14.16 14.17
N LEU A 125 -22.53 -14.99 13.22
CA LEU A 125 -23.33 -16.07 12.63
C LEU A 125 -23.68 -17.19 13.62
N VAL A 126 -22.78 -17.52 14.55
CA VAL A 126 -23.00 -18.52 15.60
C VAL A 126 -23.84 -17.94 16.75
N GLY A 127 -24.18 -16.64 16.71
CA GLY A 127 -24.97 -15.99 17.76
C GLY A 127 -24.17 -15.71 19.04
N ALA A 128 -22.86 -15.48 18.91
CA ALA A 128 -22.03 -15.15 20.06
C ALA A 128 -22.50 -13.84 20.72
N PRO A 129 -22.32 -13.68 22.05
CA PRO A 129 -22.73 -12.48 22.75
C PRO A 129 -21.97 -11.25 22.21
N GLY A 130 -22.68 -10.14 21.99
CA GLY A 130 -22.10 -8.90 21.49
C GLY A 130 -20.94 -8.34 22.35
N VAL A 131 -20.87 -8.70 23.63
CA VAL A 131 -19.77 -8.32 24.53
C VAL A 131 -18.48 -9.12 24.29
N VAL A 132 -18.58 -10.31 23.70
CA VAL A 132 -17.45 -11.21 23.41
C VAL A 132 -16.80 -10.88 22.06
N ILE A 133 -17.57 -10.36 21.12
CA ILE A 133 -17.11 -10.10 19.75
C ILE A 133 -15.97 -9.06 19.70
N PRO A 134 -16.08 -7.86 20.31
CA PRO A 134 -15.01 -6.86 20.27
C PRO A 134 -13.67 -7.33 20.86
N PRO A 135 -13.60 -7.92 22.09
CA PRO A 135 -12.33 -8.37 22.63
C PRO A 135 -11.72 -9.52 21.84
N ALA A 136 -12.53 -10.43 21.29
CA ALA A 136 -12.04 -11.50 20.41
C ALA A 136 -11.43 -10.93 19.12
N ALA A 137 -12.10 -9.95 18.50
CA ALA A 137 -11.60 -9.28 17.30
C ALA A 137 -10.29 -8.54 17.56
N VAL A 138 -10.20 -7.78 18.66
CA VAL A 138 -8.98 -7.07 19.06
C VAL A 138 -7.85 -8.03 19.38
N GLY A 139 -8.15 -9.13 20.09
CA GLY A 139 -7.17 -10.16 20.41
C GLY A 139 -6.56 -10.79 19.16
N LEU A 140 -7.40 -11.19 18.19
CA LEU A 140 -6.91 -11.77 16.93
C LEU A 140 -6.16 -10.74 16.08
N LEU A 141 -6.65 -9.49 16.01
CA LEU A 141 -5.97 -8.40 15.33
C LEU A 141 -4.55 -8.22 15.85
N ILE A 142 -4.38 -8.12 17.18
CA ILE A 142 -3.07 -7.97 17.82
C ILE A 142 -2.19 -9.20 17.55
N ALA A 143 -2.75 -10.40 17.70
CA ALA A 143 -2.04 -11.65 17.49
C ALA A 143 -1.49 -11.78 16.06
N CYS A 144 -2.22 -11.31 15.04
CA CYS A 144 -1.75 -11.27 13.66
C CYS A 144 -0.82 -10.08 13.39
N TYR A 145 -1.09 -8.92 13.97
CA TYR A 145 -0.36 -7.68 13.69
C TYR A 145 1.09 -7.71 14.19
N LEU A 146 1.33 -8.20 15.41
CA LEU A 146 2.66 -8.21 16.02
C LEU A 146 3.71 -8.99 15.21
N PRO A 147 3.45 -10.25 14.77
CA PRO A 147 4.43 -10.99 13.97
C PRO A 147 4.68 -10.31 12.62
N LEU A 148 3.63 -9.87 11.92
CA LEU A 148 3.73 -9.14 10.64
C LEU A 148 4.59 -7.87 10.78
N ARG A 149 4.42 -7.14 11.88
CA ARG A 149 5.22 -5.95 12.17
C ARG A 149 6.69 -6.31 12.44
N SER A 150 6.92 -7.36 13.21
CA SER A 150 8.28 -7.80 13.55
C SER A 150 9.06 -8.31 12.33
N ASP A 151 8.39 -9.02 11.42
CA ASP A 151 9.00 -9.52 10.19
C ASP A 151 9.39 -8.38 9.24
N PHE A 152 8.55 -7.35 9.15
CA PHE A 152 8.86 -6.17 8.35
C PHE A 152 10.07 -5.41 8.88
N SER A 153 10.15 -5.20 10.20
CA SER A 153 11.31 -4.52 10.81
C SER A 153 12.61 -5.29 10.60
N ARG A 154 12.58 -6.64 10.59
CA ARG A 154 13.75 -7.47 10.27
C ARG A 154 14.19 -7.28 8.81
N ARG A 155 13.24 -7.32 7.87
CA ARG A 155 13.53 -7.16 6.43
C ARG A 155 14.04 -5.77 6.05
N GLN A 156 13.61 -4.73 6.77
CA GLN A 156 14.17 -3.39 6.59
C GLN A 156 15.64 -3.33 7.02
N ALA A 157 15.99 -3.93 8.16
CA ALA A 157 17.36 -3.94 8.66
C ALA A 157 18.34 -4.66 7.70
N ASP A 158 17.92 -5.75 7.06
CA ASP A 158 18.74 -6.49 6.10
C ASP A 158 18.97 -5.74 4.77
N ARG A 159 18.08 -4.80 4.42
CA ARG A 159 18.19 -4.01 3.17
C ARG A 159 19.18 -2.85 3.29
N ASP A 160 19.46 -2.39 4.51
CA ASP A 160 20.34 -1.24 4.78
C ASP A 160 21.84 -1.64 4.93
N LEU A 161 22.18 -2.93 4.75
CA LEU A 161 23.53 -3.50 4.79
C LEU A 161 24.08 -3.78 3.39
#